data_AF-A0A2N5GL88-F1
#
_entry.id   AF-A0A2N5GL88-F1
#
_cell.length_a   1.000
_cell.length_b   1.000
_cell.length_c   1.000
_cell.angle_alpha   90.00
_cell.angle_beta   90.00
_cell.angle_gamma   90.00
#
_symmetry.space_group_name_H-M   'P 1'
#
loop_
_entity.id
_entity.type
_entity.pdbx_description
1 polymer ?
#
loop_
_entity_poly.entity_id
_entity_poly.type
_entity_poly.pdbx_seq_one_letter_code
_entity_poly.pdbx_strand_id
1 'polypeptide(L)' 'MKQMDFSDLNRSIDEKKSDVERNLLRTTSSERKIRTRPRDEEEAKILDKLCIQRWKKAESEGKIKYISDRVWYYEFD' A
#
# COMPACT_ATOMS: atom_id res chain seq x y z
N MET A 1 15.10 -37.18 -21.60
CA MET A 1 14.69 -35.96 -20.86
C MET A 1 15.89 -35.49 -20.05
N LYS A 2 16.35 -34.24 -20.23
CA LYS A 2 17.38 -33.67 -19.35
C LYS A 2 16.73 -33.43 -17.98
N GLN A 3 17.30 -34.00 -16.92
CA GLN A 3 16.90 -33.64 -15.56
C GLN A 3 17.30 -32.18 -15.35
N MET A 4 16.32 -31.30 -15.12
CA MET A 4 16.59 -29.92 -14.74
C MET A 4 16.97 -29.91 -13.27
N ASP A 5 18.14 -29.37 -12.97
CA ASP A 5 18.56 -29.09 -11.61
C ASP A 5 17.77 -27.85 -11.11
N PHE A 6 16.85 -28.09 -10.18
CA PHE A 6 16.02 -27.04 -9.59
C PHE A 6 16.83 -26.04 -8.77
N SER A 7 18.04 -26.40 -8.32
CA SER A 7 18.91 -25.50 -7.56
C SER A 7 19.48 -24.40 -8.45
N ASP A 8 19.96 -24.75 -9.64
CA ASP A 8 20.44 -23.80 -10.66
C ASP A 8 19.30 -22.91 -11.17
N LEU A 9 18.09 -23.45 -11.29
CA LEU A 9 16.90 -22.69 -11.68
C LEU A 9 16.54 -21.63 -10.62
N ASN A 10 16.51 -22.00 -9.35
CA ASN A 10 16.22 -21.06 -8.26
C ASN A 10 17.29 -19.97 -8.16
N ARG A 11 18.57 -20.32 -8.31
CA ARG A 11 19.66 -19.31 -8.34
C ARG A 11 19.46 -18.30 -9.47
N SER A 12 19.11 -18.76 -10.66
CA SER A 12 18.83 -17.90 -11.82
C SER A 12 17.59 -17.01 -11.62
N ILE A 13 16.57 -17.52 -10.92
CA ILE A 13 15.37 -16.73 -10.56
C ILE A 13 15.75 -15.62 -9.57
N ASP A 14 16.49 -15.96 -8.51
CA ASP A 14 16.87 -15.00 -7.47
C ASP A 14 17.80 -13.90 -8.00
N GLU A 15 18.78 -14.25 -8.83
CA GLU A 15 19.68 -13.30 -9.49
C GLU A 15 18.92 -12.28 -10.35
N LYS A 16 17.89 -12.72 -11.07
CA LYS A 16 17.12 -11.87 -11.99
C LYS A 16 15.96 -11.14 -11.33
N LYS A 17 15.54 -11.57 -10.15
CA LYS A 17 14.36 -11.05 -9.45
C LYS A 17 14.41 -9.54 -9.29
N SER A 18 15.53 -9.01 -8.81
CA SER A 18 15.65 -7.55 -8.55
C SER A 18 15.53 -6.72 -9.82
N ASP A 19 16.09 -7.19 -10.93
CA ASP A 19 16.04 -6.48 -12.21
C ASP A 19 14.64 -6.55 -12.83
N VAL A 20 13.97 -7.69 -12.70
CA VAL A 20 12.57 -7.86 -13.12
C VAL A 20 11.65 -6.94 -12.30
N GLU A 21 11.82 -6.87 -10.98
CA GLU A 21 11.05 -5.99 -10.10
C GLU A 21 11.26 -4.50 -10.45
N ARG A 22 12.51 -4.08 -10.67
CA ARG A 22 12.82 -2.70 -11.12
C ARG A 22 12.19 -2.39 -12.47
N ASN A 23 12.25 -3.32 -13.41
CA ASN A 23 11.64 -3.16 -14.73
C ASN A 23 10.12 -3.08 -14.62
N LEU A 24 9.49 -3.91 -13.80
CA LEU A 24 8.05 -3.84 -13.51
C LEU A 24 7.67 -2.48 -12.95
N LEU A 25 8.40 -1.96 -11.96
CA LEU A 25 8.13 -0.65 -11.38
C LEU A 25 8.27 0.49 -12.39
N ARG A 26 9.28 0.43 -13.26
CA ARG A 26 9.51 1.44 -14.32
C ARG A 26 8.48 1.38 -15.44
N THR A 27 7.95 0.19 -15.74
CA THR A 27 7.01 -0.04 -16.84
C THR A 27 5.55 0.02 -16.41
N THR A 28 5.25 -0.09 -15.11
CA THR A 28 3.92 0.24 -14.60
C THR A 28 3.59 1.69 -14.90
N SER A 29 2.42 1.93 -15.50
CA SER A 29 1.95 3.28 -15.81
C SER A 29 1.97 4.15 -14.56
N SER A 30 2.32 5.44 -14.74
CA SER A 30 2.25 6.44 -13.66
C SER A 30 0.83 6.75 -13.21
N GLU A 31 -0.16 6.25 -13.95
CA GLU A 31 -1.57 6.43 -13.64
C GLU A 31 -1.94 5.67 -12.37
N ARG A 32 -2.72 6.34 -11.52
CA ARG A 32 -3.21 5.75 -10.29
C ARG A 32 -4.03 4.51 -10.64
N LYS A 33 -3.55 3.33 -10.24
CA LYS A 33 -4.29 2.07 -10.41
C LYS A 33 -5.61 2.19 -9.65
N ILE A 34 -6.71 2.27 -10.41
CA ILE A 34 -8.06 2.26 -9.84
C ILE A 34 -8.40 0.81 -9.52
N ARG A 35 -8.69 0.51 -8.26
CA ARG A 35 -9.25 -0.80 -7.88
C ARG A 35 -10.63 -0.91 -8.51
N THR A 36 -10.82 -1.91 -9.38
CA THR A 36 -12.10 -2.19 -10.03
C THR A 36 -13.02 -3.08 -9.20
N ARG A 37 -12.49 -3.76 -8.18
CA ARG A 37 -13.26 -4.64 -7.30
C ARG A 37 -13.47 -3.99 -5.93
N PRO A 38 -14.66 -4.15 -5.32
CA PRO A 38 -14.88 -3.76 -3.93
C PRO A 38 -13.94 -4.55 -3.01
N ARG A 39 -13.63 -3.96 -1.85
CA ARG A 39 -12.97 -4.70 -0.76
C ARG A 39 -13.93 -5.75 -0.22
N ASP A 40 -13.36 -6.78 0.38
CA ASP A 40 -14.13 -7.68 1.23
C ASP A 40 -14.84 -6.87 2.34
N GLU A 41 -16.06 -7.25 2.70
CA GLU A 41 -16.88 -6.49 3.65
C GLU A 41 -16.23 -6.41 5.04
N GLU A 42 -15.60 -7.49 5.49
CA GLU A 42 -14.91 -7.50 6.79
C GLU A 42 -13.60 -6.70 6.73
N GLU A 43 -12.86 -6.82 5.63
CA GLU A 43 -11.67 -5.98 5.39
C GLU A 43 -12.04 -4.49 5.44
N ALA A 44 -13.13 -4.10 4.76
CA ALA A 44 -13.61 -2.73 4.76
C ALA A 44 -13.96 -2.24 6.17
N LYS A 45 -14.75 -3.01 6.93
CA LYS A 45 -15.11 -2.67 8.32
C LYS A 45 -13.90 -2.49 9.22
N ILE A 46 -12.88 -3.34 9.09
CA ILE A 46 -11.66 -3.25 9.89
C ILE A 46 -10.87 -1.99 9.53
N LEU A 47 -10.71 -1.70 8.23
CA LEU A 47 -10.02 -0.51 7.76
C LEU A 47 -10.73 0.77 8.20
N ASP A 48 -12.06 0.80 8.17
CA ASP A 48 -12.85 1.94 8.65
C ASP A 48 -12.64 2.17 10.14
N LYS A 49 -12.66 1.10 10.95
CA LYS A 49 -12.36 1.18 12.39
C LYS A 49 -10.95 1.72 12.64
N LEU A 50 -9.94 1.21 11.93
CA LEU A 50 -8.57 1.68 12.04
C LEU A 50 -8.43 3.16 11.66
N CYS A 51 -9.11 3.59 10.61
CA CYS A 51 -9.11 4.98 10.17
C CYS A 51 -9.69 5.91 11.25
N ILE A 52 -10.86 5.56 11.78
CA ILE A 52 -11.52 6.33 12.85
C ILE A 52 -10.66 6.38 14.11
N GLN A 53 -10.03 5.27 14.49
CA GLN A 53 -9.14 5.22 15.65
C GLN A 53 -7.92 6.13 15.48
N ARG A 54 -7.29 6.11 14.29
CA ARG A 54 -6.16 7.00 13.97
C ARG A 54 -6.56 8.46 14.00
N TRP A 55 -7.74 8.79 13.45
CA TRP A 55 -8.29 10.14 13.48
C TRP A 55 -8.47 10.64 14.92
N LYS A 56 -9.17 9.87 15.75
CA LYS A 56 -9.38 10.20 17.17
C LYS A 56 -8.07 10.35 17.93
N LYS A 57 -7.08 9.52 17.62
CA LYS A 57 -5.75 9.62 18.22
C LYS A 57 -5.08 10.94 17.83
N ALA A 58 -5.07 11.29 16.54
CA ALA A 58 -4.51 12.55 16.05
C ALA A 58 -5.22 13.78 16.65
N GLU A 59 -6.53 13.69 16.85
CA GLU A 59 -7.33 14.72 17.52
C GLU A 59 -6.91 14.86 18.99
N SER A 60 -6.76 13.75 19.71
CA SER A 60 -6.28 13.75 21.10
C SER A 60 -4.83 14.25 21.26
N GLU A 61 -3.99 14.03 20.24
CA GLU A 61 -2.61 14.52 20.19
C GLU A 61 -2.53 16.00 19.78
N GLY A 62 -3.65 16.64 19.45
CA GLY A 62 -3.70 18.05 19.04
C GLY A 62 -3.19 18.33 17.63
N LYS A 63 -2.99 17.29 16.81
CA LYS A 63 -2.55 17.41 15.41
C LYS A 63 -3.65 17.93 14.49
N ILE A 64 -4.91 17.83 14.93
CA ILE A 64 -6.09 18.33 14.22
C ILE A 64 -6.58 19.60 14.93
N LYS A 65 -6.63 20.70 14.20
CA LYS A 65 -7.21 21.97 14.66
C LYS A 65 -8.42 22.32 13.81
N TYR A 66 -9.57 22.48 14.47
CA TYR A 66 -10.80 22.95 13.85
C TYR A 66 -10.78 24.48 13.75
N ILE A 67 -10.52 25.03 12.56
CA ILE A 67 -10.46 26.49 12.34
C ILE A 67 -11.88 27.05 12.13
N SER A 68 -12.72 26.34 11.39
CA SER A 68 -14.15 26.63 11.23
C SER A 68 -14.92 25.35 10.94
N ASP A 69 -16.25 25.44 10.89
CA ASP A 69 -17.14 24.32 10.53
C ASP A 69 -16.76 23.62 9.22
N ARG A 70 -16.08 24.33 8.30
CA ARG A 70 -15.68 23.82 6.98
C ARG A 70 -14.17 23.74 6.77
N VAL A 71 -13.35 24.19 7.72
CA VAL A 71 -11.89 24.29 7.54
C VAL A 71 -11.18 23.70 8.72
N TRP A 72 -10.47 22.61 8.49
CA TRP A 72 -9.65 21.93 9.49
C TRP A 72 -8.19 21.97 9.04
N TYR A 73 -7.30 22.19 9.98
CA TYR A 73 -5.86 22.11 9.78
C TYR A 73 -5.37 20.80 10.38
N TYR A 74 -4.69 20.01 9.56
CA TYR A 74 -4.06 18.77 9.98
C TYR A 74 -2.57 18.86 9.69
N GLU A 75 -1.78 18.94 10.75
CA GLU A 75 -0.32 18.96 10.65
C GLU A 75 0.18 17.52 10.51
N PHE A 76 0.71 17.18 9.33
CA PHE A 76 1.34 15.90 9.08
C PHE A 76 2.81 16.00 9.51
N ASP A 77 3.16 15.35 10.63
CA ASP A 77 4.54 15.04 11.00
C ASP A 77 5.10 13.90 10.13
#